data_AF-A0A9X3HVD3-F1
#
_entry.id   AF-A0A9X3HVD3-F1
#
_cell.length_a   1.000
_cell.length_b   1.000
_cell.length_c   1.000
_cell.angle_alpha   90.00
_cell.angle_beta   90.00
_cell.angle_gamma   90.00
#
_symmetry.space_group_name_H-M   'P 1'
#
loop_
_entity.id
_entity.type
_entity.pdbx_description
1 polymer ?
#
loop_
_entity_poly.entity_id
_entity_poly.type
_entity_poly.pdbx_seq_one_letter_code
_entity_poly.pdbx_strand_id
1 'polypeptide(L)'
;MNVKTDLTEAFVIRDQFCCLKLLTSIITSSQLQDQTSSIYQYLDESKNLQVILQNIFYIPSAILEFDNTPVLSALLLKCAGNDLSKSDLSVSHAIMSDEYARNLVKESASRTTSTQQISLTIGKAAYRCAFSILDELCDLDDIKYDDGEKLPSTGQSKSVTLLMLKVASNEELREVINKTENPEQLAERLREVDVGKGFERLDNEISMKLSQLIINKNEDKSALVNFVGQTMHHVTW
;
A
#
# COMPACT_ATOMS: atom_id res chain seq x y z
N MET A 1 7.78 12.89 -24.32
CA MET A 1 9.13 12.60 -23.81
C MET A 1 8.91 11.84 -22.51
N ASN A 2 9.07 10.52 -22.49
CA ASN A 2 8.79 9.74 -21.27
C ASN A 2 9.94 9.95 -20.28
N VAL A 3 9.65 10.67 -19.19
CA VAL A 3 10.58 10.83 -18.07
C VAL A 3 10.61 9.50 -17.33
N LYS A 4 11.80 8.89 -17.24
CA LYS A 4 12.00 7.62 -16.54
C LYS A 4 12.19 7.88 -15.05
N THR A 5 11.68 6.97 -14.23
CA THR A 5 11.96 6.93 -12.78
C THR A 5 13.46 6.90 -12.51
N ASP A 6 13.94 7.84 -11.70
CA ASP A 6 15.32 7.85 -11.20
C ASP A 6 15.44 7.17 -9.84
N LEU A 7 16.63 7.21 -9.23
CA LEU A 7 16.88 6.55 -7.95
C LEU A 7 16.14 7.22 -6.78
N THR A 8 15.95 8.53 -6.81
CA THR A 8 15.18 9.26 -5.78
C THR A 8 13.73 8.78 -5.80
N GLU A 9 13.14 8.68 -6.99
CA GLU A 9 11.75 8.30 -7.15
C GLU A 9 11.55 6.81 -6.81
N ALA A 10 12.55 5.98 -7.11
CA ALA A 10 12.56 4.58 -6.67
C ALA A 10 12.58 4.45 -5.13
N PHE A 11 13.21 5.37 -4.40
CA PHE A 11 13.15 5.38 -2.93
C PHE A 11 11.79 5.82 -2.38
N VAL A 12 11.07 6.72 -3.06
CA VAL A 12 9.68 7.03 -2.72
C VAL A 12 8.79 5.79 -2.90
N ILE A 13 8.98 5.06 -4.00
CA ILE A 13 8.25 3.81 -4.26
C ILE A 13 8.60 2.75 -3.21
N ARG A 14 9.88 2.62 -2.82
CA ARG A 14 10.29 1.74 -1.71
C ARG A 14 9.48 2.04 -0.44
N ASP A 15 9.35 3.31 -0.05
CA ASP A 15 8.61 3.67 1.16
C ASP A 15 7.12 3.31 1.07
N GLN A 16 6.53 3.42 -0.12
CA GLN A 16 5.15 2.99 -0.38
C GLN A 16 4.98 1.47 -0.29
N PHE A 17 5.94 0.68 -0.81
CA PHE A 17 5.96 -0.77 -0.62
C PHE A 17 6.08 -1.16 0.86
N CYS A 18 6.98 -0.50 1.59
CA CYS A 18 7.12 -0.66 3.03
C CYS A 18 5.84 -0.25 3.78
N CYS A 19 5.12 0.77 3.32
CA CYS A 19 3.81 1.12 3.84
C CYS A 19 2.84 -0.05 3.68
N LEU A 20 2.68 -0.62 2.48
CA LEU A 20 1.80 -1.78 2.27
C LEU A 20 2.20 -2.98 3.15
N LYS A 21 3.50 -3.17 3.39
CA LYS A 21 4.03 -4.18 4.31
C LYS A 21 3.61 -3.90 5.77
N LEU A 22 3.73 -2.67 6.24
CA LEU A 22 3.26 -2.27 7.58
C LEU A 22 1.79 -2.60 7.77
N LEU A 23 0.93 -2.24 6.80
CA LEU A 23 -0.51 -2.48 6.85
C LEU A 23 -0.84 -3.97 6.93
N THR A 24 -0.14 -4.77 6.12
CA THR A 24 -0.24 -6.22 6.16
C THR A 24 0.19 -6.78 7.52
N SER A 25 1.29 -6.27 8.09
CA SER A 25 1.77 -6.67 9.42
C SER A 25 0.76 -6.33 10.52
N ILE A 26 0.10 -5.16 10.47
CA ILE A 26 -0.94 -4.77 11.42
C ILE A 26 -2.12 -5.74 11.35
N ILE A 27 -2.57 -6.10 10.15
CA ILE A 27 -3.73 -7.01 9.97
C ILE A 27 -3.42 -8.44 10.40
N THR A 28 -2.19 -8.90 10.15
CA THR A 28 -1.78 -10.29 10.41
C THR A 28 -1.28 -10.52 11.83
N SER A 29 -0.94 -9.46 12.57
CA SER A 29 -0.51 -9.51 13.97
C SER A 29 -1.50 -8.78 14.87
N SER A 30 -2.36 -9.54 15.57
CA SER A 30 -3.31 -8.96 16.53
C SER A 30 -2.61 -8.15 17.62
N GLN A 31 -1.44 -8.60 18.06
CA GLN A 31 -0.64 -7.89 19.06
C GLN A 31 -0.19 -6.51 18.54
N LEU A 32 0.25 -6.43 17.28
CA LEU A 32 0.70 -5.16 16.71
C LEU A 32 -0.48 -4.18 16.59
N GLN A 33 -1.62 -4.66 16.08
CA GLN A 33 -2.84 -3.85 15.98
C GLN A 33 -3.26 -3.29 17.33
N ASP A 34 -3.37 -4.12 18.37
CA ASP A 34 -3.75 -3.69 19.71
C ASP A 34 -2.76 -2.67 20.28
N GLN A 35 -1.45 -2.90 20.09
CA GLN A 35 -0.40 -2.00 20.56
C GLN A 35 -0.47 -0.64 19.87
N THR A 36 -0.62 -0.60 18.54
CA THR A 36 -0.68 0.68 17.80
C THR A 36 -1.97 1.44 18.05
N SER A 37 -3.12 0.76 18.06
CA SER A 37 -4.42 1.40 18.30
C SER A 37 -4.51 2.02 19.70
N SER A 38 -3.88 1.41 20.71
CA SER A 38 -3.83 1.98 22.06
C SER A 38 -3.08 3.32 22.14
N ILE A 39 -2.17 3.58 21.18
CA ILE A 39 -1.31 4.76 21.13
C ILE A 39 -2.00 5.92 20.40
N TYR A 40 -2.81 5.65 19.36
CA TYR A 40 -3.35 6.68 18.46
C TYR A 40 -4.06 7.83 19.17
N GLN A 41 -4.89 7.51 20.18
CA GLN A 41 -5.64 8.51 20.95
C GLN A 41 -4.76 9.50 21.74
N TYR A 42 -3.47 9.19 21.95
CA TYR A 42 -2.53 9.99 22.75
C TYR A 42 -1.40 10.61 21.93
N LEU A 43 -1.39 10.43 20.60
CA LEU A 43 -0.27 10.87 19.76
C LEU A 43 -0.04 12.38 19.79
N ASP A 44 -1.11 13.17 19.89
CA ASP A 44 -1.02 14.62 20.00
C ASP A 44 -0.44 15.11 21.34
N GLU A 45 -0.54 14.28 22.37
CA GLU A 45 -0.24 14.67 23.75
C GLU A 45 1.19 14.25 24.16
N SER A 46 1.81 13.33 23.40
CA SER A 46 3.12 12.79 23.75
C SER A 46 4.01 12.56 22.53
N LYS A 47 5.05 13.39 22.39
CA LYS A 47 6.13 13.19 21.42
C LYS A 47 6.86 11.86 21.62
N ASN A 48 6.94 11.36 22.85
CA ASN A 48 7.57 10.06 23.12
C ASN A 48 6.76 8.92 22.51
N LEU A 49 5.42 9.01 22.53
CA LEU A 49 4.56 8.03 21.89
C LEU A 49 4.69 8.07 20.37
N GLN A 50 4.87 9.26 19.77
CA GLN A 50 5.18 9.38 18.34
C GLN A 50 6.50 8.68 17.99
N VAL A 51 7.55 8.88 18.79
CA VAL A 51 8.85 8.21 18.60
C VAL A 51 8.73 6.69 18.77
N ILE A 52 7.96 6.22 19.75
CA ILE A 52 7.70 4.79 19.95
C ILE A 52 6.94 4.23 18.74
N LEU A 53 5.86 4.88 18.31
CA LEU A 53 5.09 4.45 17.15
C LEU A 53 5.95 4.35 15.89
N GLN A 54 6.78 5.36 15.64
CA GLN A 54 7.69 5.38 14.51
C GLN A 54 8.74 4.25 14.58
N ASN A 55 9.52 4.20 15.66
CA ASN A 55 10.77 3.43 15.70
C ASN A 55 10.61 2.02 16.28
N ILE A 56 9.57 1.77 17.07
CA ILE A 56 9.32 0.47 17.70
C ILE A 56 8.26 -0.32 16.93
N PHE A 57 7.27 0.36 16.33
CA PHE A 57 6.17 -0.30 15.66
C PHE A 57 6.23 -0.18 14.13
N TYR A 58 6.24 1.04 13.58
CA TYR A 58 6.10 1.24 12.13
C TYR A 58 7.31 0.75 11.34
N ILE A 59 8.51 1.26 11.60
CA ILE A 59 9.71 0.88 10.83
C ILE A 59 9.99 -0.63 10.94
N PRO A 60 10.02 -1.25 12.14
CA PRO A 60 10.30 -2.68 12.24
C PRO A 60 9.26 -3.57 11.56
N SER A 61 7.98 -3.15 11.55
CA SER A 61 6.89 -3.91 10.93
C SER A 61 6.75 -3.68 9.43
N ALA A 62 7.49 -2.71 8.89
CA ALA A 62 7.50 -2.33 7.47
C ALA A 62 8.66 -2.94 6.67
N ILE A 63 9.55 -3.69 7.32
CA ILE A 63 10.72 -4.30 6.67
C ILE A 63 10.26 -5.34 5.64
N LEU A 64 10.81 -5.22 4.43
CA LEU A 64 10.46 -6.06 3.29
C LEU A 64 11.72 -6.69 2.68
N GLU A 65 11.73 -8.02 2.61
CA GLU A 65 12.80 -8.79 1.97
C GLU A 65 12.69 -8.64 0.44
N PHE A 66 13.79 -8.28 -0.22
CA PHE A 66 13.81 -8.07 -1.67
C PHE A 66 13.50 -9.34 -2.47
N ASP A 67 13.83 -10.52 -1.93
CA ASP A 67 13.49 -11.81 -2.51
C ASP A 67 11.98 -12.06 -2.55
N ASN A 68 11.24 -11.48 -1.61
CA ASN A 68 9.77 -11.57 -1.55
C ASN A 68 9.08 -10.47 -2.36
N THR A 69 9.82 -9.56 -2.99
CA THR A 69 9.27 -8.45 -3.80
C THR A 69 10.11 -8.20 -5.05
N PRO A 70 10.09 -9.14 -6.02
CA PRO A 70 10.87 -9.03 -7.25
C PRO A 70 10.58 -7.75 -8.04
N VAL A 71 9.36 -7.20 -7.94
CA VAL A 71 8.95 -5.94 -8.60
C VAL A 71 9.78 -4.75 -8.12
N LEU A 72 9.90 -4.55 -6.81
CA LEU A 72 10.70 -3.46 -6.24
C LEU A 72 12.19 -3.67 -6.52
N SER A 73 12.66 -4.91 -6.39
CA SER A 73 14.05 -5.28 -6.68
C SER A 73 14.44 -4.97 -8.13
N ALA A 74 13.57 -5.31 -9.09
CA ALA A 74 13.79 -5.00 -10.50
C ALA A 74 13.84 -3.50 -10.77
N LEU A 75 12.96 -2.71 -10.13
CA LEU A 75 12.97 -1.26 -10.24
C LEU A 75 14.30 -0.67 -9.73
N LEU A 76 14.75 -1.07 -8.54
CA LEU A 76 15.97 -0.55 -7.93
C LEU A 76 17.21 -0.90 -8.77
N LEU A 77 17.33 -2.13 -9.28
CA LEU A 77 18.42 -2.52 -10.18
C LEU A 77 18.43 -1.66 -11.45
N LYS A 78 17.25 -1.39 -12.02
CA LYS A 78 17.13 -0.56 -13.21
C LYS A 78 17.56 0.88 -12.95
N CYS A 79 17.18 1.46 -11.81
CA CYS A 79 17.50 2.85 -11.46
C CYS A 79 18.97 3.02 -11.00
N ALA A 80 19.54 2.03 -10.31
CA ALA A 80 20.93 2.05 -9.86
C ALA A 80 21.93 1.65 -10.97
N GLY A 81 21.47 1.03 -12.06
CA GLY A 81 22.32 0.65 -13.18
C GLY A 81 23.38 -0.38 -12.79
N ASN A 82 24.65 -0.03 -12.98
CA ASN A 82 25.78 -0.94 -12.67
C ASN A 82 26.28 -0.82 -11.22
N ASP A 83 25.76 0.12 -10.44
CA ASP A 83 26.21 0.36 -9.05
C ASP A 83 25.60 -0.63 -8.05
N LEU A 84 24.62 -1.42 -8.49
CA LEU A 84 23.91 -2.40 -7.68
C LEU A 84 23.70 -3.70 -8.44
N SER A 85 24.12 -4.83 -7.86
CA SER A 85 23.90 -6.15 -8.44
C SER A 85 22.71 -6.87 -7.80
N LYS A 86 22.21 -7.91 -8.47
CA LYS A 86 21.17 -8.79 -7.90
C LYS A 86 21.60 -9.43 -6.58
N SER A 87 22.88 -9.79 -6.46
CA SER A 87 23.43 -10.38 -5.23
C SER A 87 23.46 -9.39 -4.07
N ASP A 88 23.69 -8.10 -4.33
CA ASP A 88 23.66 -7.08 -3.28
C ASP A 88 22.25 -6.91 -2.71
N LEU A 89 21.23 -7.00 -3.58
CA LEU A 89 19.83 -6.92 -3.16
C LEU A 89 19.32 -8.18 -2.45
N SER A 90 19.72 -9.39 -2.89
CA SER A 90 19.19 -10.63 -2.30
C SER A 90 19.56 -10.81 -0.82
N VAL A 91 20.64 -10.17 -0.35
CA VAL A 91 21.05 -10.19 1.06
C VAL A 91 20.57 -8.95 1.84
N SER A 92 19.83 -8.06 1.19
CA SER A 92 19.39 -6.77 1.72
C SER A 92 17.88 -6.74 1.94
N HIS A 93 17.42 -5.66 2.59
CA HIS A 93 16.01 -5.42 2.86
C HIS A 93 15.63 -3.99 2.48
N ALA A 94 14.40 -3.80 2.02
CA ALA A 94 13.78 -2.50 1.97
C ALA A 94 13.32 -2.10 3.37
N ILE A 95 13.73 -0.91 3.80
CA ILE A 95 13.36 -0.31 5.07
C ILE A 95 12.68 1.03 4.78
N MET A 96 11.54 1.27 5.44
CA MET A 96 10.84 2.56 5.38
C MET A 96 11.75 3.68 5.88
N SER A 97 11.82 4.80 5.17
CA SER A 97 12.56 5.95 5.64
C SER A 97 11.99 6.55 6.93
N ASP A 98 12.87 7.13 7.75
CA ASP A 98 12.48 7.90 8.94
C ASP A 98 11.53 9.05 8.60
N GLU A 99 11.69 9.67 7.43
CA GLU A 99 10.84 10.76 6.97
C GLU A 99 9.42 10.28 6.69
N TYR A 100 9.28 9.20 5.90
CA TYR A 100 7.98 8.64 5.57
C TYR A 100 7.26 8.11 6.82
N ALA A 101 7.98 7.38 7.69
CA ALA A 101 7.43 6.88 8.95
C ALA A 101 6.96 8.02 9.86
N ARG A 102 7.73 9.10 9.96
CA ARG A 102 7.36 10.29 10.73
C ARG A 102 6.14 10.99 10.16
N ASN A 103 6.00 11.05 8.83
CA ASN A 103 4.84 11.65 8.18
C ASN A 103 3.57 10.83 8.47
N LEU A 104 3.63 9.49 8.38
CA LEU A 104 2.52 8.63 8.79
C LEU A 104 2.11 8.85 10.26
N VAL A 105 3.08 8.98 11.17
CA VAL A 105 2.79 9.26 12.59
C VAL A 105 2.14 10.62 12.78
N LYS A 106 2.60 11.66 12.06
CA LYS A 106 1.99 13.00 12.12
C LYS A 106 0.56 13.01 11.59
N GLU A 107 0.33 12.33 10.46
CA GLU A 107 -1.01 12.17 9.90
C GLU A 107 -1.92 11.41 10.87
N SER A 108 -1.39 10.36 11.53
CA SER A 108 -2.10 9.62 12.58
C SER A 108 -2.44 10.43 13.81
N ALA A 109 -1.64 11.45 14.14
CA ALA A 109 -1.87 12.30 15.30
C ALA A 109 -3.00 13.31 15.07
N SER A 110 -3.29 13.68 13.81
CA SER A 110 -4.24 14.77 13.51
C SER A 110 -5.66 14.51 14.02
N ARG A 111 -6.09 15.22 15.07
CA ARG A 111 -7.46 15.12 15.64
C ARG A 111 -8.61 15.33 14.65
N THR A 112 -8.42 16.11 13.59
CA THR A 112 -9.52 16.52 12.70
C THR A 112 -9.46 15.90 11.31
N THR A 113 -8.28 15.46 10.87
CA THR A 113 -8.07 14.99 9.49
C THR A 113 -7.28 13.69 9.39
N SER A 114 -6.99 13.01 10.50
CA SER A 114 -6.17 11.79 10.49
C SER A 114 -6.72 10.72 9.54
N THR A 115 -8.01 10.41 9.66
CA THR A 115 -8.68 9.46 8.76
C THR A 115 -8.49 9.83 7.30
N GLN A 116 -8.68 11.10 6.95
CA GLN A 116 -8.62 11.57 5.57
C GLN A 116 -7.18 11.51 5.02
N GLN A 117 -6.22 12.02 5.78
CA GLN A 117 -4.82 12.10 5.40
C GLN A 117 -4.22 10.70 5.26
N ILE A 118 -4.40 9.85 6.26
CA ILE A 118 -3.88 8.48 6.23
C ILE A 118 -4.53 7.67 5.11
N SER A 119 -5.86 7.77 4.95
CA SER A 119 -6.56 7.07 3.86
C SER A 119 -6.01 7.47 2.50
N LEU A 120 -5.76 8.77 2.27
CA LEU A 120 -5.13 9.23 1.04
C LEU A 120 -3.69 8.71 0.88
N THR A 121 -2.86 8.80 1.91
CA THR A 121 -1.48 8.34 1.88
C THR A 121 -1.40 6.86 1.52
N ILE A 122 -2.23 6.03 2.17
CA ILE A 122 -2.32 4.59 1.91
C ILE A 122 -2.88 4.31 0.52
N GLY A 123 -3.96 4.99 0.13
CA GLY A 123 -4.57 4.81 -1.18
C GLY A 123 -3.62 5.14 -2.32
N LYS A 124 -2.86 6.23 -2.19
CA LYS A 124 -1.81 6.64 -3.16
C LYS A 124 -0.68 5.61 -3.19
N ALA A 125 -0.23 5.13 -2.03
CA ALA A 125 0.79 4.08 -1.95
C ALA A 125 0.32 2.79 -2.65
N ALA A 126 -0.92 2.34 -2.37
CA ALA A 126 -1.50 1.16 -2.99
C ALA A 126 -1.65 1.32 -4.50
N TYR A 127 -2.19 2.46 -4.97
CA TYR A 127 -2.32 2.74 -6.39
C TYR A 127 -0.97 2.70 -7.10
N ARG A 128 0.02 3.40 -6.56
CA ARG A 128 1.36 3.48 -7.16
C ARG A 128 1.98 2.07 -7.25
N CYS A 129 1.96 1.32 -6.17
CA CYS A 129 2.59 0.00 -6.13
C CYS A 129 1.82 -1.06 -6.96
N ALA A 130 0.49 -1.12 -6.88
CA ALA A 130 -0.29 -2.21 -7.46
C ALA A 130 -0.75 -1.92 -8.90
N PHE A 131 -1.15 -0.68 -9.22
CA PHE A 131 -1.96 -0.39 -10.41
C PHE A 131 -1.29 0.51 -11.45
N SER A 132 -0.10 1.03 -11.16
CA SER A 132 0.64 1.92 -12.06
C SER A 132 1.91 1.29 -12.64
N ILE A 133 2.42 1.91 -13.71
CA ILE A 133 3.70 1.54 -14.32
C ILE A 133 4.83 2.21 -13.53
N LEU A 134 5.68 1.41 -12.86
CA LEU A 134 6.64 1.93 -11.86
C LEU A 134 7.83 2.69 -12.44
N ASP A 135 8.18 2.45 -13.71
CA ASP A 135 9.26 3.16 -14.39
C ASP A 135 8.81 4.46 -15.07
N GLU A 136 7.53 4.80 -14.95
CA GLU A 136 6.94 6.05 -15.42
C GLU A 136 6.50 6.94 -14.25
N LEU A 137 6.51 8.25 -14.45
CA LEU A 137 5.94 9.20 -13.51
C LEU A 137 4.44 8.97 -13.33
N CYS A 138 3.98 9.02 -12.09
CA CYS A 138 2.57 8.88 -11.74
C CYS A 138 2.17 10.00 -10.81
N ASP A 139 1.55 11.03 -11.37
CA ASP A 139 1.02 12.15 -10.59
C ASP A 139 -0.27 11.73 -9.87
N LEU A 140 -0.26 11.92 -8.55
CA LEU A 140 -1.35 11.66 -7.61
C LEU A 140 -1.55 12.85 -6.65
N ASP A 141 -0.89 13.98 -6.86
CA ASP A 141 -0.86 15.09 -5.90
C ASP A 141 -2.22 15.79 -5.80
N ASP A 142 -2.92 15.93 -6.92
CA ASP A 142 -4.24 16.57 -7.02
C ASP A 142 -5.40 15.72 -6.47
N ILE A 143 -5.15 14.45 -6.12
CA ILE A 143 -6.19 13.58 -5.56
C ILE A 143 -6.56 14.04 -4.16
N LYS A 144 -7.83 14.42 -4.00
CA LYS A 144 -8.43 14.84 -2.74
C LYS A 144 -9.21 13.70 -2.11
N TYR A 145 -9.34 13.77 -0.79
CA TYR A 145 -10.17 12.86 -0.04
C TYR A 145 -11.63 13.14 -0.39
N ASP A 146 -12.36 12.08 -0.69
CA ASP A 146 -13.80 12.12 -0.91
C ASP A 146 -14.43 11.05 -0.03
N ASP A 147 -15.46 11.42 0.73
CA ASP A 147 -16.17 10.45 1.57
C ASP A 147 -16.84 9.44 0.65
N GLY A 148 -16.27 8.24 0.63
CA GLY A 148 -16.66 7.21 -0.31
C GLY A 148 -18.02 6.61 0.04
N GLU A 149 -18.48 5.74 -0.86
CA GLU A 149 -19.60 4.86 -0.57
C GLU A 149 -19.33 3.95 0.65
N LYS A 150 -20.37 3.23 1.07
CA LYS A 150 -20.30 2.23 2.14
C LYS A 150 -19.08 1.32 1.98
N LEU A 151 -18.26 1.27 3.04
CA LEU A 151 -17.08 0.42 3.10
C LEU A 151 -17.44 -1.06 3.18
N PRO A 152 -16.55 -1.96 2.72
CA PRO A 152 -16.72 -3.40 2.88
C PRO A 152 -16.78 -3.81 4.35
N SER A 153 -17.17 -5.06 4.63
CA SER A 153 -17.03 -5.61 5.98
C SER A 153 -15.57 -5.58 6.44
N THR A 154 -15.33 -5.69 7.75
CA THR A 154 -13.98 -5.80 8.31
C THR A 154 -13.20 -6.98 7.70
N GLY A 155 -13.87 -8.13 7.45
CA GLY A 155 -13.25 -9.29 6.81
C GLY A 155 -12.78 -8.98 5.39
N GLN A 156 -13.68 -8.43 4.56
CA GLN A 156 -13.37 -8.07 3.18
C GLN A 156 -12.30 -6.99 3.11
N SER A 157 -12.35 -6.00 4.01
CA SER A 157 -11.36 -4.92 4.09
C SER A 157 -9.96 -5.43 4.43
N LYS A 158 -9.86 -6.43 5.33
CA LYS A 158 -8.59 -7.14 5.59
C LYS A 158 -8.08 -7.83 4.34
N SER A 159 -8.95 -8.54 3.63
CA SER A 159 -8.59 -9.23 2.39
C SER A 159 -8.16 -8.29 1.27
N VAL A 160 -8.83 -7.14 1.10
CA VAL A 160 -8.40 -6.08 0.15
C VAL A 160 -7.01 -5.56 0.51
N THR A 161 -6.75 -5.31 1.79
CA THR A 161 -5.45 -4.81 2.23
C THR A 161 -4.32 -5.79 1.92
N LEU A 162 -4.52 -7.08 2.21
CA LEU A 162 -3.55 -8.14 1.90
C LEU A 162 -3.36 -8.31 0.40
N LEU A 163 -4.45 -8.21 -0.38
CA LEU A 163 -4.40 -8.26 -1.83
C LEU A 163 -3.49 -7.16 -2.39
N MET A 164 -3.52 -5.93 -1.88
CA MET A 164 -2.70 -4.83 -2.41
C MET A 164 -1.21 -5.14 -2.38
N LEU A 165 -0.70 -5.69 -1.27
CA LEU A 165 0.71 -6.08 -1.19
C LEU A 165 1.02 -7.28 -2.10
N LYS A 166 0.11 -8.28 -2.18
CA LYS A 166 0.30 -9.43 -3.07
C LYS A 166 0.37 -9.05 -4.53
N VAL A 167 -0.51 -8.13 -4.95
CA VAL A 167 -0.45 -7.55 -6.28
C VAL A 167 0.86 -6.78 -6.42
N ALA A 168 1.15 -5.80 -5.57
CA ALA A 168 2.37 -4.99 -5.65
C ALA A 168 3.67 -5.80 -5.76
N SER A 169 3.78 -6.94 -5.05
CA SER A 169 4.99 -7.76 -5.03
C SER A 169 5.10 -8.79 -6.15
N ASN A 170 4.03 -9.05 -6.93
CA ASN A 170 4.01 -10.08 -7.97
C ASN A 170 3.85 -9.46 -9.36
N GLU A 171 4.92 -9.51 -10.17
CA GLU A 171 4.95 -8.89 -11.51
C GLU A 171 3.91 -9.46 -12.46
N GLU A 172 3.77 -10.79 -12.52
CA GLU A 172 2.80 -11.47 -13.38
C GLU A 172 1.36 -11.10 -12.99
N LEU A 173 1.06 -11.09 -11.68
CA LEU A 173 -0.26 -10.72 -11.19
C LEU A 173 -0.58 -9.24 -11.48
N ARG A 174 0.38 -8.33 -11.31
CA ARG A 174 0.22 -6.91 -11.68
C ARG A 174 -0.06 -6.78 -13.17
N GLU A 175 0.69 -7.48 -14.00
CA GLU A 175 0.53 -7.43 -15.45
C GLU A 175 -0.87 -7.92 -15.86
N VAL A 176 -1.32 -9.05 -15.32
CA VAL A 176 -2.67 -9.58 -15.56
C VAL A 176 -3.74 -8.57 -15.12
N ILE A 177 -3.65 -8.04 -13.90
CA ILE A 177 -4.62 -7.07 -13.38
C ILE A 177 -4.64 -5.80 -14.22
N ASN A 178 -3.47 -5.29 -14.62
CA ASN A 178 -3.36 -4.02 -15.33
C ASN A 178 -3.71 -4.12 -16.82
N LYS A 179 -3.73 -5.32 -17.40
CA LYS A 179 -4.09 -5.57 -18.81
C LYS A 179 -5.49 -6.13 -19.03
N THR A 180 -6.17 -6.59 -17.98
CA THR A 180 -7.53 -7.13 -18.12
C THR A 180 -8.53 -5.99 -18.27
N GLU A 181 -9.21 -5.92 -19.42
CA GLU A 181 -10.17 -4.86 -19.75
C GLU A 181 -11.63 -5.23 -19.44
N ASN A 182 -11.93 -6.51 -19.20
CA ASN A 182 -13.28 -6.96 -18.87
C ASN A 182 -13.48 -7.03 -17.33
N PRO A 183 -14.47 -6.30 -16.77
CA PRO A 183 -14.69 -6.26 -15.32
C PRO A 183 -14.99 -7.63 -14.71
N GLU A 184 -15.81 -8.45 -15.36
CA GLU A 184 -16.20 -9.75 -14.83
C GLU A 184 -15.00 -10.72 -14.75
N GLN A 185 -14.16 -10.74 -15.78
CA GLN A 185 -12.92 -11.52 -15.81
C GLN A 185 -11.96 -11.03 -14.73
N LEU A 186 -11.77 -9.72 -14.61
CA LEU A 186 -10.89 -9.15 -13.59
C LEU A 186 -11.42 -9.45 -12.19
N ALA A 187 -12.72 -9.31 -11.94
CA ALA A 187 -13.35 -9.64 -10.67
C ALA A 187 -13.09 -11.11 -10.29
N GLU A 188 -13.25 -12.05 -11.22
CA GLU A 188 -12.93 -13.47 -10.97
C GLU A 188 -11.45 -13.64 -10.60
N ARG A 189 -10.53 -13.01 -11.34
CA ARG A 189 -9.09 -13.05 -11.02
C ARG A 189 -8.80 -12.53 -9.62
N LEU A 190 -9.41 -11.40 -9.21
CA LEU A 190 -9.22 -10.84 -7.88
C LEU A 190 -9.73 -11.78 -6.77
N ARG A 191 -10.78 -12.56 -7.02
CA ARG A 191 -11.28 -13.58 -6.08
C ARG A 191 -10.40 -14.83 -5.99
N GLU A 192 -9.73 -15.18 -7.09
CA GLU A 192 -8.84 -16.33 -7.17
C GLU A 192 -7.51 -16.10 -6.43
N VAL A 193 -7.12 -14.85 -6.20
CA VAL A 193 -5.90 -14.54 -5.43
C VAL A 193 -6.05 -15.04 -4.00
N ASP A 194 -5.25 -16.02 -3.63
CA ASP A 194 -5.07 -16.41 -2.23
C ASP A 194 -4.42 -15.24 -1.49
N VAL A 195 -5.12 -14.61 -0.55
CA VAL A 195 -4.62 -13.48 0.26
C VAL A 195 -3.91 -13.91 1.54
N GLY A 196 -3.91 -15.21 1.86
CA GLY A 196 -3.24 -15.77 3.04
C GLY A 196 -4.15 -16.66 3.87
N LYS A 197 -3.53 -17.55 4.66
CA LYS A 197 -4.26 -18.47 5.54
C LYS A 197 -5.03 -17.70 6.61
N GLY A 198 -6.29 -18.08 6.82
CA GLY A 198 -7.15 -17.49 7.85
C GLY A 198 -7.91 -16.23 7.41
N PHE A 199 -7.76 -15.81 6.15
CA PHE A 199 -8.50 -14.68 5.58
C PHE A 199 -9.51 -15.16 4.54
N GLU A 200 -10.64 -14.46 4.45
CA GLU A 200 -11.66 -14.77 3.46
C GLU A 200 -11.24 -14.33 2.06
N ARG A 201 -11.73 -15.01 1.03
CA ARG A 201 -11.60 -14.51 -0.35
C ARG A 201 -12.48 -13.28 -0.52
N LEU A 202 -12.14 -12.46 -1.51
CA LEU A 202 -13.04 -11.39 -1.91
C LEU A 202 -14.37 -11.98 -2.38
N ASP A 203 -15.47 -11.39 -1.94
CA ASP A 203 -16.79 -11.75 -2.43
C ASP A 203 -17.04 -11.13 -3.83
N ASN A 204 -18.18 -11.46 -4.44
CA ASN A 204 -18.52 -10.97 -5.76
C ASN A 204 -18.75 -9.45 -5.81
N GLU A 205 -19.31 -8.87 -4.76
CA GLU A 205 -19.62 -7.43 -4.70
C GLU A 205 -18.33 -6.61 -4.67
N ILE A 206 -17.41 -6.95 -3.76
CA ILE A 206 -16.15 -6.24 -3.57
C ILE A 206 -15.20 -6.44 -4.74
N SER A 207 -15.09 -7.68 -5.24
CA SER A 207 -14.25 -7.96 -6.41
C SER A 207 -14.75 -7.26 -7.67
N MET A 208 -16.08 -7.18 -7.88
CA MET A 208 -16.66 -6.45 -9.00
C MET A 208 -16.40 -4.95 -8.88
N LYS A 209 -16.63 -4.37 -7.70
CA LYS A 209 -16.36 -2.94 -7.46
C LYS A 209 -14.90 -2.58 -7.71
N LEU A 210 -13.96 -3.36 -7.15
CA LEU A 210 -12.54 -3.18 -7.43
C LEU A 210 -12.21 -3.31 -8.91
N SER A 211 -12.79 -4.30 -9.60
CA SER A 211 -12.53 -4.50 -11.03
C SER A 211 -12.93 -3.29 -11.87
N GLN A 212 -14.10 -2.69 -11.59
CA GLN A 212 -14.60 -1.52 -12.30
C GLN A 212 -13.70 -0.30 -12.04
N LEU A 213 -13.30 -0.08 -10.79
CA LEU A 213 -12.39 0.99 -10.41
C LEU A 213 -10.99 0.83 -11.04
N ILE A 214 -10.48 -0.40 -11.13
CA ILE A 214 -9.18 -0.69 -11.76
C ILE A 214 -9.24 -0.47 -13.27
N ILE A 215 -10.32 -0.86 -13.94
CA ILE A 215 -10.48 -0.64 -15.39
C ILE A 215 -10.58 0.87 -15.69
N ASN A 216 -11.31 1.62 -14.87
CA ASN A 216 -11.49 3.06 -15.03
C ASN A 216 -10.34 3.91 -14.46
N LYS A 217 -9.27 3.29 -13.92
CA LYS A 217 -8.21 3.99 -13.16
C LYS A 217 -7.46 5.07 -13.93
N ASN A 218 -7.49 5.05 -15.26
CA ASN A 218 -6.85 6.07 -16.10
C ASN A 218 -7.75 7.29 -16.31
N GLU A 219 -9.07 7.12 -16.19
CA GLU A 219 -10.08 8.17 -16.27
C GLU A 219 -10.35 8.78 -14.89
N ASP A 220 -10.40 7.94 -13.85
CA ASP A 220 -10.67 8.34 -12.48
C ASP A 220 -9.75 7.62 -11.48
N LYS A 221 -8.53 8.15 -11.31
CA LYS A 221 -7.60 7.70 -10.27
C LYS A 221 -8.17 7.94 -8.87
N SER A 222 -8.97 9.00 -8.70
CA SER A 222 -9.45 9.46 -7.40
C SER A 222 -10.38 8.44 -6.77
N ALA A 223 -11.32 7.88 -7.53
CA ALA A 223 -12.24 6.87 -7.03
C ALA A 223 -11.51 5.61 -6.54
N LEU A 224 -10.52 5.12 -7.29
CA LEU A 224 -9.75 3.94 -6.90
C LEU A 224 -8.88 4.22 -5.66
N VAL A 225 -8.17 5.36 -5.63
CA VAL A 225 -7.34 5.78 -4.49
C VAL A 225 -8.18 5.92 -3.22
N ASN A 226 -9.31 6.62 -3.29
CA ASN A 226 -10.19 6.83 -2.15
C ASN A 226 -10.78 5.52 -1.64
N PHE A 227 -11.32 4.68 -2.54
CA PHE A 227 -11.91 3.40 -2.14
C PHE A 227 -10.88 2.48 -1.47
N VAL A 228 -9.72 2.29 -2.08
CA VAL A 228 -8.66 1.41 -1.54
C VAL A 228 -8.11 1.99 -0.24
N GLY A 229 -7.83 3.30 -0.21
CA GLY A 229 -7.32 4.00 0.96
C GLY A 229 -8.22 3.87 2.19
N GLN A 230 -9.51 4.17 2.03
CA GLN A 230 -10.49 4.08 3.12
C GLN A 230 -10.73 2.62 3.56
N THR A 231 -10.78 1.69 2.60
CA THR A 231 -10.94 0.25 2.90
C THR A 231 -9.77 -0.26 3.74
N MET A 232 -8.54 0.11 3.41
CA MET A 232 -7.35 -0.30 4.14
C MET A 232 -7.27 0.38 5.51
N HIS A 233 -7.55 1.68 5.57
CA HIS A 233 -7.60 2.44 6.82
C HIS A 233 -8.57 1.80 7.83
N HIS A 234 -9.77 1.40 7.38
CA HIS A 234 -10.83 0.81 8.23
C HIS A 234 -10.37 -0.37 9.10
N VAL A 235 -9.30 -1.06 8.71
CA VAL A 235 -8.80 -2.26 9.41
C VAL A 235 -7.40 -2.10 9.98
N THR A 236 -6.79 -0.92 9.86
CA THR A 236 -5.40 -0.66 10.29
C THR A 236 -5.25 0.55 11.23
N TRP A 237 -6.21 1.48 11.24
CA TRP A 237 -6.29 2.60 12.20
C TRP A 237 -7.61 2.58 12.96
#